data_AF-A0A9Q1J836-F1
#
_entry.id   AF-A0A9Q1J836-F1
#
_cell.length_a   1.000
_cell.length_b   1.000
_cell.length_c   1.000
_cell.angle_alpha   90.00
_cell.angle_beta   90.00
_cell.angle_gamma   90.00
#
_symmetry.space_group_name_H-M   'P 1'
#
loop_
_entity.id
_entity.type
_entity.pdbx_description
1 polymer ?
#
loop_
_entity_poly.entity_id
_entity_poly.type
_entity_poly.pdbx_seq_one_letter_code
_entity_poly.pdbx_strand_id
1 'polypeptide(L)'
;MATNFTVSVDEVSCPVCRDVCTYPVLLPCSHSVCKDCLQQCWRAGCRKCPLCRRVCPPGTEPPVNLALKNLCERFHQEQEAGGDAETLCSLHGEKLTLFCLVDKQPICAYCVPNLHNLHKCCHLKVAVHNRKSQVRHTETQIKEDFLELHQFLHDEEAARIAALRAEGVKRSLNLNRKMDDVAQKMEALSATIKAIEQEMGKHDVQFLQSYNKTMKQAQCTVQTPDVSGVLIDVAKHLGNLKFQVCQKMVGMAKYRKLFPLFRFMYCFEGAYLKILPAKFKVIV
;
A
#
# COMPACT_ATOMS: atom_id res chain seq x y z
N MET A 1 39.97 24.85 -12.28
CA MET A 1 39.29 23.57 -11.99
C MET A 1 37.94 23.59 -12.70
N ALA A 2 37.83 22.94 -13.86
CA ALA A 2 36.55 22.80 -14.55
C ALA A 2 35.78 21.68 -13.86
N THR A 3 34.69 22.03 -13.17
CA THR A 3 33.73 21.05 -12.69
C THR A 3 33.09 20.40 -13.91
N ASN A 4 33.26 19.09 -14.08
CA ASN A 4 32.51 18.31 -15.07
C ASN A 4 31.04 18.30 -14.65
N PHE A 5 30.32 19.36 -14.97
CA PHE A 5 28.88 19.47 -14.79
C PHE A 5 28.21 18.56 -15.83
N THR A 6 27.82 17.36 -15.44
CA THR A 6 27.05 16.45 -16.31
C THR A 6 25.61 16.93 -16.39
N VAL A 7 25.12 17.19 -17.59
CA VAL A 7 23.74 17.69 -17.79
C VAL A 7 22.76 16.53 -17.67
N SER A 8 21.76 16.65 -16.80
CA SER A 8 20.76 15.58 -16.61
C SER A 8 19.67 15.60 -17.69
N VAL A 9 19.08 14.43 -17.98
CA VAL A 9 17.99 14.32 -18.98
C VAL A 9 16.78 15.18 -18.60
N ASP A 10 16.45 15.26 -17.31
CA ASP A 10 15.28 16.00 -16.85
C ASP A 10 15.43 17.52 -17.04
N GLU A 11 16.65 18.07 -16.96
CA GLU A 11 16.94 19.50 -17.16
C GLU A 11 16.82 19.94 -18.62
N VAL A 12 17.05 19.03 -19.57
CA VAL A 12 16.98 19.32 -21.00
C VAL A 12 15.70 18.82 -21.67
N SER A 13 14.83 18.14 -20.93
CA SER A 13 13.62 17.54 -21.51
C SER A 13 12.50 18.56 -21.66
N CYS A 14 11.85 18.57 -22.83
CA CYS A 14 10.61 19.28 -23.01
C CYS A 14 9.46 18.55 -22.29
N PRO A 15 8.69 19.22 -21.42
CA PRO A 15 7.63 18.59 -20.64
C PRO A 15 6.41 18.18 -21.48
N VAL A 16 6.32 18.62 -22.74
CA VAL A 16 5.22 18.29 -23.66
C VAL A 16 5.53 17.01 -24.46
N CYS A 17 6.63 16.99 -25.22
CA CYS A 17 6.97 15.79 -26.02
C CYS A 17 7.71 14.72 -25.21
N ARG A 18 8.33 15.10 -24.07
CA ARG A 18 9.20 14.27 -23.22
C ARG A 18 10.46 13.79 -23.93
N ASP A 19 11.02 14.65 -24.76
CA ASP A 19 12.30 14.48 -25.44
C ASP A 19 13.20 15.69 -25.18
N VAL A 20 14.48 15.62 -25.56
CA VAL A 20 15.41 16.75 -25.47
C VAL A 20 14.79 17.97 -26.17
N CYS A 21 14.83 19.12 -25.51
CA CYS A 21 14.11 20.30 -25.93
C CYS A 21 14.76 20.91 -27.18
N THR A 22 14.14 20.70 -28.34
CA THR A 22 14.53 21.35 -29.60
C THR A 22 13.94 22.75 -29.69
N TYR A 23 14.79 23.75 -29.99
CA TYR A 23 14.41 25.16 -30.06
C TYR A 23 13.53 25.62 -28.86
N PRO A 24 14.06 25.58 -27.62
CA PRO A 24 13.29 25.90 -26.43
C PRO A 24 12.83 27.36 -26.45
N VAL A 25 11.52 27.61 -26.33
CA VAL A 25 10.94 28.95 -26.22
C VAL A 25 10.51 29.23 -24.79
N LEU A 26 10.77 30.45 -24.29
CA LEU A 26 10.46 30.90 -22.93
C LEU A 26 9.14 31.66 -22.91
N LEU A 27 8.11 31.10 -22.26
CA LEU A 27 6.81 31.75 -22.12
C LEU A 27 6.85 32.82 -21.00
N PRO A 28 5.94 33.82 -21.01
CA PRO A 28 5.83 34.84 -19.94
C PRO A 28 5.54 34.29 -18.53
N CYS A 29 5.11 33.03 -18.45
CA CYS A 29 4.93 32.30 -17.20
C CYS A 29 6.19 31.56 -16.74
N SER A 30 7.34 31.84 -17.35
CA SER A 30 8.66 31.24 -17.12
C SER A 30 8.80 29.76 -17.49
N HIS A 31 7.76 29.14 -18.06
CA HIS A 31 7.86 27.78 -18.58
C HIS A 31 8.55 27.75 -19.94
N SER A 32 9.36 26.72 -20.17
CA SER A 32 10.03 26.48 -21.45
C SER A 32 9.54 25.19 -22.10
N VAL A 33 9.31 25.22 -23.41
CA VAL A 33 8.90 24.06 -24.22
C VAL A 33 9.51 24.16 -25.62
N CYS A 34 9.52 23.08 -26.41
CA CYS A 34 9.91 23.16 -27.82
C CYS A 34 9.01 24.14 -28.58
N LYS A 35 9.59 24.88 -29.53
CA LYS A 35 8.82 25.76 -30.45
C LYS A 35 7.68 24.98 -31.12
N ASP A 36 7.98 23.79 -31.64
CA ASP A 36 6.99 22.95 -32.33
C ASP A 36 5.90 22.45 -31.39
N CYS A 37 6.25 22.07 -30.15
CA CYS A 37 5.27 21.67 -29.14
C CYS A 37 4.33 22.83 -28.79
N LEU A 38 4.87 24.04 -28.64
CA LEU A 38 4.06 25.22 -28.38
C LEU A 38 3.12 25.53 -29.55
N GLN A 39 3.65 25.51 -30.79
CA GLN A 39 2.87 25.74 -32.00
C GLN A 39 1.75 24.72 -32.14
N GLN A 40 2.04 23.43 -31.92
CA GLN A 40 1.04 22.35 -31.94
C GLN A 40 -0.09 22.63 -30.93
N CYS A 41 0.25 23.08 -29.72
CA CYS A 41 -0.75 23.44 -28.71
C CYS A 41 -1.59 24.67 -29.12
N TRP A 42 -0.98 25.64 -29.81
CA TRP A 42 -1.67 26.86 -30.26
C TRP A 42 -2.54 26.67 -31.52
N ARG A 43 -2.36 25.58 -32.27
CA ARG A 43 -3.22 25.24 -33.43
C ARG A 43 -4.70 25.11 -33.07
N ALA A 44 -5.03 24.82 -31.80
CA ALA A 44 -6.40 24.74 -31.30
C ALA A 44 -7.05 26.12 -31.01
N GLY A 45 -6.44 27.24 -31.43
CA GLY A 45 -7.02 28.59 -31.31
C GLY A 45 -6.86 29.25 -29.93
N CYS A 46 -6.26 28.57 -28.95
CA CYS A 46 -6.01 29.13 -27.62
C CYS A 46 -4.51 29.33 -27.37
N ARG A 47 -4.04 30.59 -27.32
CA ARG A 47 -2.66 30.97 -26.93
C ARG A 47 -2.46 30.80 -25.43
N LYS A 48 -2.44 29.57 -24.93
CA LYS A 48 -2.23 29.25 -23.51
C LYS A 48 -0.92 28.46 -23.33
N CYS A 49 -0.30 28.60 -22.17
CA CYS A 49 0.81 27.76 -21.77
C CYS A 49 0.34 26.30 -21.63
N PRO A 50 1.04 25.31 -22.20
CA PRO A 50 0.64 23.90 -22.09
C PRO A 50 0.78 23.32 -20.67
N LEU A 51 1.54 23.99 -19.78
CA LEU A 51 1.82 23.49 -18.43
C LEU A 51 0.88 24.10 -17.39
N CYS A 52 0.78 25.43 -17.36
CA CYS A 52 -0.02 26.14 -16.35
C CYS A 52 -1.29 26.81 -16.90
N ARG A 53 -1.57 26.67 -18.21
CA ARG A 53 -2.75 27.23 -18.91
C ARG A 53 -2.88 28.76 -18.90
N ARG A 54 -1.89 29.49 -18.36
CA ARG A 54 -1.85 30.96 -18.42
C ARG A 54 -1.87 31.44 -19.88
N VAL A 55 -2.68 32.46 -20.16
CA VAL A 55 -2.78 33.07 -21.49
C VAL A 55 -1.47 33.77 -21.84
N CYS A 56 -1.00 33.56 -23.05
CA CYS A 56 0.15 34.25 -23.63
C CYS A 56 -0.35 35.43 -24.47
N PRO A 57 0.21 36.64 -24.28
CA PRO A 57 -0.19 37.81 -25.05
C PRO A 57 -0.15 37.57 -26.57
N PRO A 58 -1.12 38.10 -27.33
CA PRO A 58 -1.06 38.11 -28.79
C PRO A 58 0.04 39.08 -29.29
N GLY A 59 0.59 38.81 -30.48
CA GLY A 59 1.50 39.74 -31.17
C GLY A 59 3.00 39.59 -30.90
N THR A 60 3.42 38.77 -29.93
CA THR A 60 4.84 38.46 -29.71
C THR A 60 5.10 36.96 -29.80
N GLU A 61 6.07 36.56 -30.63
CA GLU A 61 6.63 35.20 -30.55
C GLU A 61 7.45 35.12 -29.26
N PRO A 62 7.29 34.06 -28.44
CA PRO A 62 8.10 33.92 -27.24
C PRO A 62 9.58 33.79 -27.62
N PRO A 63 10.50 34.47 -26.89
CA PRO A 63 11.92 34.41 -27.19
C PRO A 63 12.48 33.00 -26.94
N VAL A 64 13.59 32.68 -27.59
CA VAL A 64 14.33 31.44 -27.34
C VAL A 64 14.99 31.51 -25.97
N ASN A 65 14.83 30.45 -25.17
CA ASN A 65 15.56 30.28 -23.93
C ASN A 65 17.00 29.84 -24.25
N LEU A 66 17.90 30.81 -24.43
CA LEU A 66 19.30 30.53 -24.76
C LEU A 66 20.00 29.67 -23.70
N ALA A 67 19.67 29.85 -22.42
CA ALA A 67 20.26 29.04 -21.35
C ALA A 67 19.89 27.56 -21.51
N LEU A 68 18.60 27.25 -21.72
CA LEU A 68 18.16 25.88 -21.97
C LEU A 68 18.68 25.34 -23.30
N LYS A 69 18.78 26.19 -24.34
CA LYS A 69 19.36 25.80 -25.63
C LYS A 69 20.83 25.37 -25.47
N ASN A 70 21.64 26.16 -24.77
CA ASN A 70 23.04 25.84 -24.50
C ASN A 70 23.18 24.55 -23.68
N LEU A 71 22.28 24.29 -22.72
CA LEU A 71 22.26 23.04 -21.97
C LEU A 71 21.93 21.84 -22.87
N CYS A 72 20.95 21.97 -23.77
CA CYS A 72 20.60 20.92 -24.73
C CYS A 72 21.79 20.64 -25.68
N GLU A 73 22.42 21.67 -26.22
CA GLU A 73 23.59 21.53 -27.10
C GLU A 73 24.77 20.84 -26.41
N ARG A 74 25.06 21.20 -25.16
CA ARG A 74 26.05 20.50 -24.33
C ARG A 74 25.68 19.03 -24.10
N PHE A 75 24.41 18.76 -23.81
CA PHE A 75 23.91 17.39 -23.64
C PHE A 75 24.08 16.55 -24.92
N HIS A 76 23.98 17.14 -26.11
CA HIS A 76 24.26 16.49 -27.39
C HIS A 76 25.77 16.27 -27.64
N GLN A 77 26.62 17.26 -27.33
CA GLN A 77 28.08 17.16 -27.46
C GLN A 77 28.69 16.07 -26.56
N GLU A 78 28.20 15.98 -25.31
CA GLU A 78 28.60 14.92 -24.37
C GLU A 78 28.21 13.51 -24.86
N GLN A 79 27.34 13.37 -25.87
CA GLN A 79 27.01 12.08 -26.47
C GLN A 79 28.02 11.63 -27.52
N GLU A 80 28.62 12.56 -28.25
CA GLU A 80 29.58 12.23 -29.30
C GLU A 80 30.97 11.93 -28.73
N ALA A 81 31.29 12.47 -27.55
CA ALA A 81 32.55 12.24 -26.85
C ALA A 81 32.56 10.97 -25.97
N GLY A 82 31.40 10.35 -25.73
CA GLY A 82 31.26 9.15 -24.90
C GLY A 82 31.52 7.88 -25.71
N GLY A 83 32.70 7.28 -25.53
CA GLY A 83 33.13 6.04 -26.21
C GLY A 83 32.39 4.77 -25.76
N ASP A 84 31.09 4.72 -25.96
CA ASP A 84 30.35 3.46 -25.99
C ASP A 84 30.52 2.81 -27.37
N ALA A 85 30.51 1.47 -27.43
CA ALA A 85 30.58 0.72 -28.68
C ALA A 85 29.53 1.23 -29.68
N GLU A 86 29.99 1.94 -30.72
CA GLU A 86 29.13 2.62 -31.68
C GLU A 86 28.28 1.59 -32.43
N THR A 87 27.03 1.45 -31.99
CA THR A 87 26.08 0.59 -32.69
C THR A 87 25.54 1.38 -33.88
N LEU A 88 25.88 0.91 -35.07
CA LEU A 88 25.48 1.53 -36.33
C LEU A 88 24.19 0.92 -36.86
N CYS A 89 23.41 1.72 -37.58
CA CYS A 89 22.25 1.27 -38.31
C CYS A 89 22.68 0.36 -39.47
N SER A 90 22.16 -0.87 -39.52
CA SER A 90 22.50 -1.83 -40.57
C SER A 90 22.07 -1.38 -41.98
N LEU A 91 21.10 -0.48 -42.09
CA LEU A 91 20.60 0.02 -43.38
C LEU A 91 21.34 1.27 -43.87
N HIS A 92 21.76 2.14 -42.96
CA HIS A 92 22.30 3.46 -43.30
C HIS A 92 23.76 3.66 -42.89
N GLY A 93 24.34 2.75 -42.10
CA GLY A 93 25.71 2.88 -41.58
C GLY A 93 25.89 3.96 -40.51
N GLU A 94 24.79 4.55 -40.04
CA GLU A 94 24.80 5.74 -39.17
C GLU A 94 24.52 5.41 -37.71
N LYS A 95 25.04 6.21 -36.78
CA LYS A 95 24.89 5.98 -35.34
C LYS A 95 23.41 5.94 -34.93
N LEU A 96 23.08 4.97 -34.08
CA LEU A 96 21.73 4.82 -33.53
C LEU A 96 21.50 5.77 -32.34
N THR A 97 21.15 7.03 -32.61
CA THR A 97 20.97 8.08 -31.59
C THR A 97 19.51 8.28 -31.16
N LEU A 98 18.56 7.66 -31.85
CA LEU A 98 17.13 7.79 -31.63
C LEU A 98 16.48 6.45 -31.27
N PHE A 99 15.28 6.49 -30.73
CA PHE A 99 14.48 5.33 -30.38
C PHE A 99 13.05 5.49 -30.88
N CYS A 100 12.57 4.51 -31.65
CA CYS A 100 11.18 4.44 -32.08
C CYS A 100 10.33 3.87 -30.95
N LEU A 101 9.35 4.64 -30.44
CA LEU A 101 8.48 4.19 -29.36
C LEU A 101 7.43 3.17 -29.82
N VAL A 102 7.11 3.16 -31.12
CA VAL A 102 6.13 2.24 -31.71
C VAL A 102 6.75 0.87 -31.92
N ASP A 103 7.87 0.81 -32.64
CA ASP A 103 8.55 -0.45 -32.97
C ASP A 103 9.52 -0.92 -31.88
N LYS A 104 9.73 -0.09 -30.84
CA LYS A 104 10.53 -0.39 -29.65
C LYS A 104 11.99 -0.73 -29.96
N GLN A 105 12.57 -0.03 -30.92
CA GLN A 105 13.94 -0.27 -31.38
C GLN A 105 14.74 1.03 -31.56
N PRO A 106 16.07 0.97 -31.37
CA PRO A 106 16.95 2.08 -31.69
C PRO A 106 17.06 2.28 -33.20
N ILE A 107 17.06 3.53 -33.65
CA ILE A 107 17.11 3.92 -35.07
C ILE A 107 18.09 5.09 -35.26
N CYS A 108 18.60 5.29 -36.49
CA CYS A 108 19.39 6.47 -36.83
C CYS A 108 18.49 7.61 -37.34
N ALA A 109 19.05 8.80 -37.49
CA ALA A 109 18.31 9.99 -37.96
C ALA A 109 17.68 9.81 -39.34
N TYR A 110 18.31 9.05 -40.24
CA TYR A 110 17.80 8.78 -41.59
C TYR A 110 16.60 7.82 -41.60
N CYS A 111 16.47 6.94 -40.60
CA CYS A 111 15.31 6.07 -40.49
C CYS A 111 14.01 6.85 -40.22
N VAL A 112 14.07 8.00 -39.53
CA VAL A 112 12.89 8.75 -39.11
C VAL A 112 12.04 9.21 -40.30
N PRO A 113 12.53 9.98 -41.28
CA PRO A 113 11.70 10.43 -42.39
C PRO A 113 11.35 9.32 -43.40
N ASN A 114 12.13 8.24 -43.46
CA ASN A 114 12.01 7.23 -44.52
C ASN A 114 11.21 5.98 -44.11
N LEU A 115 11.35 5.54 -42.87
CA LEU A 115 10.77 4.28 -42.36
C LEU A 115 9.85 4.48 -41.15
N HIS A 116 10.05 5.56 -40.39
CA HIS A 116 9.33 5.84 -39.14
C HIS A 116 8.67 7.22 -39.14
N ASN A 117 8.25 7.71 -40.31
CA ASN A 117 7.79 9.08 -40.53
C ASN A 117 6.49 9.42 -39.78
N LEU A 118 5.71 8.39 -39.43
CA LEU A 118 4.50 8.51 -38.63
C LEU A 118 4.66 7.99 -37.21
N HIS A 119 5.83 7.46 -36.86
CA HIS A 119 6.06 6.89 -35.53
C HIS A 119 6.61 7.96 -34.59
N LYS A 120 6.11 7.95 -33.35
CA LYS A 120 6.69 8.78 -32.31
C LYS A 120 8.09 8.26 -31.97
N CYS A 121 9.08 9.13 -32.16
CA CYS A 121 10.47 8.84 -31.84
C CYS A 121 10.98 9.83 -30.79
N CYS A 122 12.01 9.44 -30.04
CA CYS A 122 12.73 10.33 -29.13
C CYS A 122 14.23 10.01 -29.13
N HIS A 123 15.04 10.84 -28.47
CA HIS A 123 16.44 10.52 -28.26
C HIS A 123 16.63 9.23 -27.45
N LEU A 124 17.59 8.40 -27.86
CA LEU A 124 17.87 7.11 -27.22
C LEU A 124 18.21 7.26 -25.74
N LYS A 125 19.02 8.26 -25.36
CA LYS A 125 19.35 8.53 -23.96
C LYS A 125 18.10 8.90 -23.13
N VAL A 126 17.15 9.63 -23.71
CA VAL A 126 15.87 9.96 -23.07
C VAL A 126 15.02 8.70 -22.90
N ALA A 127 14.95 7.84 -23.91
CA ALA A 127 14.25 6.56 -23.82
C ALA A 127 14.86 5.67 -22.70
N VAL A 128 16.20 5.59 -22.63
CA VAL A 128 16.91 4.84 -21.58
C VAL A 128 16.65 5.43 -20.19
N HIS A 129 16.74 6.74 -20.04
CA HIS A 129 16.44 7.44 -18.77
C HIS A 129 14.99 7.21 -18.34
N ASN A 130 14.03 7.43 -19.24
CA ASN A 130 12.61 7.22 -18.96
C ASN A 130 12.33 5.77 -18.55
N ARG A 131 12.95 4.78 -19.20
CA ARG A 131 12.81 3.37 -18.83
C ARG A 131 13.39 3.11 -17.43
N LYS A 132 14.58 3.62 -17.12
CA LYS A 132 15.19 3.51 -15.79
C LYS A 132 14.33 4.17 -14.71
N SER A 133 13.82 5.37 -14.98
CA SER A 133 12.93 6.12 -14.08
C SER A 133 11.61 5.37 -13.85
N GLN A 134 11.00 4.83 -14.91
CA GLN A 134 9.79 4.03 -14.82
C GLN A 134 9.98 2.77 -13.97
N VAL A 135 11.08 2.04 -14.16
CA VAL A 135 11.41 0.86 -13.33
C VAL A 135 11.52 1.27 -11.87
N ARG A 136 12.33 2.29 -11.56
CA ARG A 136 12.49 2.78 -10.18
C ARG A 136 11.17 3.23 -9.56
N HIS A 137 10.36 3.97 -10.30
CA HIS A 137 9.05 4.42 -9.82
C HIS A 137 8.12 3.24 -9.54
N THR A 138 8.11 2.23 -10.43
CA THR A 138 7.31 1.02 -10.26
C THR A 138 7.80 0.21 -9.06
N GLU A 139 9.11 0.08 -8.87
CA GLU A 139 9.70 -0.56 -7.69
C GLU A 139 9.31 0.16 -6.39
N THR A 140 9.32 1.50 -6.39
CA THR A 140 8.84 2.29 -5.25
C THR A 140 7.37 2.03 -4.97
N GLN A 141 6.51 2.05 -6.00
CA GLN A 141 5.07 1.76 -5.84
C GLN A 141 4.84 0.35 -5.29
N ILE A 142 5.55 -0.66 -5.80
CA ILE A 142 5.46 -2.03 -5.27
C ILE A 142 5.86 -2.04 -3.79
N LYS A 143 6.96 -1.39 -3.41
CA LYS A 143 7.40 -1.34 -2.01
C LYS A 143 6.39 -0.66 -1.10
N GLU A 144 5.81 0.45 -1.56
CA GLU A 144 4.77 1.19 -0.82
C GLU A 144 3.51 0.33 -0.63
N ASP A 145 3.02 -0.32 -1.68
CA ASP A 145 1.84 -1.20 -1.62
C ASP A 145 2.06 -2.37 -0.63
N PHE A 146 3.24 -2.99 -0.64
CA PHE A 146 3.58 -4.06 0.31
C PHE A 146 3.74 -3.56 1.74
N LEU A 147 4.26 -2.35 1.93
CA LEU A 147 4.39 -1.74 3.25
C LEU A 147 3.01 -1.49 3.88
N GLU A 148 2.05 -0.97 3.10
CA GLU A 148 0.66 -0.81 3.56
C GLU A 148 0.05 -2.15 3.97
N LEU A 149 0.28 -3.21 3.20
CA LEU A 149 -0.21 -4.55 3.52
C LEU A 149 0.43 -5.12 4.79
N HIS A 150 1.74 -4.99 4.96
CA HIS A 150 2.43 -5.43 6.15
C HIS A 150 1.93 -4.71 7.40
N GLN A 151 1.76 -3.39 7.32
CA GLN A 151 1.22 -2.60 8.44
C GLN A 151 -0.18 -3.08 8.83
N PHE A 152 -1.07 -3.27 7.84
CA PHE A 152 -2.41 -3.80 8.10
C PHE A 152 -2.40 -5.16 8.81
N LEU A 153 -1.55 -6.09 8.33
CA LEU A 153 -1.45 -7.42 8.95
C LEU A 153 -0.94 -7.34 10.39
N HIS A 154 0.04 -6.48 10.66
CA HIS A 154 0.54 -6.23 12.01
C HIS A 154 -0.55 -5.64 12.91
N ASP A 155 -1.33 -4.68 12.41
CA ASP A 155 -2.40 -4.05 13.19
C ASP A 155 -3.54 -5.04 13.51
N GLU A 156 -3.94 -5.88 12.54
CA GLU A 156 -4.94 -6.94 12.76
C GLU A 156 -4.45 -8.00 13.75
N GLU A 157 -3.18 -8.40 13.67
CA GLU A 157 -2.55 -9.31 14.63
C GLU A 157 -2.55 -8.71 16.04
N ALA A 158 -2.07 -7.47 16.17
CA ALA A 158 -2.00 -6.76 17.44
C ALA A 158 -3.38 -6.59 18.08
N ALA A 159 -4.39 -6.19 17.29
CA ALA A 159 -5.77 -6.05 17.74
C ALA A 159 -6.34 -7.39 18.22
N ARG A 160 -6.04 -8.49 17.52
CA ARG A 160 -6.50 -9.84 17.92
C ARG A 160 -5.85 -10.29 19.21
N ILE A 161 -4.54 -10.10 19.36
CA ILE A 161 -3.80 -10.43 20.59
C ILE A 161 -4.32 -9.59 21.77
N ALA A 162 -4.58 -8.30 21.55
CA ALA A 162 -5.15 -7.42 22.57
C ALA A 162 -6.53 -7.91 23.03
N ALA A 163 -7.40 -8.29 22.09
CA ALA A 163 -8.72 -8.85 22.39
C ALA A 163 -8.63 -10.16 23.20
N LEU A 164 -7.69 -11.05 22.84
CA LEU A 164 -7.42 -12.28 23.57
C LEU A 164 -6.95 -12.01 25.00
N ARG A 165 -5.99 -11.09 25.19
CA ARG A 165 -5.48 -10.71 26.51
C ARG A 165 -6.56 -10.08 27.38
N ALA A 166 -7.40 -9.20 26.81
CA ALA A 166 -8.51 -8.59 27.52
C ALA A 166 -9.54 -9.63 27.99
N GLU A 167 -9.83 -10.64 27.15
CA GLU A 167 -10.67 -11.76 27.56
C GLU A 167 -10.02 -12.56 28.70
N GLY A 168 -8.73 -12.88 28.62
CA GLY A 168 -8.00 -13.58 29.68
C GLY A 168 -8.06 -12.84 31.03
N VAL A 169 -7.82 -11.52 31.02
CA VAL A 169 -7.94 -10.68 32.24
C VAL A 169 -9.36 -10.72 32.79
N LYS A 170 -10.37 -10.59 31.93
CA LYS A 170 -11.78 -10.65 32.35
C LYS A 170 -12.14 -12.00 32.99
N ARG A 171 -11.66 -13.11 32.43
CA ARG A 171 -11.88 -14.47 32.94
C ARG A 171 -11.22 -14.66 34.31
N SER A 172 -9.97 -14.19 34.46
CA SER A 172 -9.23 -14.21 35.73
C SER A 172 -9.92 -13.39 36.83
N LEU A 173 -10.37 -12.17 36.53
CA LEU A 173 -11.12 -11.34 37.49
C LEU A 173 -12.42 -12.00 37.93
N ASN A 174 -13.15 -12.64 37.00
CA ASN A 174 -14.36 -13.37 37.34
C ASN A 174 -14.07 -14.56 38.27
N LEU A 175 -12.99 -15.30 38.00
CA LEU A 175 -12.56 -16.42 38.82
C LEU A 175 -12.18 -15.99 40.24
N ASN A 176 -11.41 -14.91 40.38
CA ASN A 176 -11.03 -14.36 41.70
C ASN A 176 -12.26 -13.94 42.50
N ARG A 177 -13.22 -13.26 41.86
CA ARG A 177 -14.46 -12.88 42.53
C ARG A 177 -15.28 -14.10 42.99
N LYS A 178 -15.36 -15.15 42.17
CA LYS A 178 -16.02 -16.42 42.56
C LYS A 178 -15.29 -17.08 43.74
N MET A 179 -13.96 -16.99 43.79
CA MET A 179 -13.15 -17.49 44.91
C MET A 179 -13.42 -16.71 46.20
N ASP A 180 -13.49 -15.37 46.12
CA ASP A 180 -13.83 -14.51 47.26
C ASP A 180 -15.24 -14.80 47.79
N ASP A 181 -16.22 -14.99 46.90
CA ASP A 181 -17.59 -15.36 47.27
C ASP A 181 -17.63 -16.72 48.01
N VAL A 182 -16.81 -17.68 47.57
CA VAL A 182 -16.67 -18.98 48.25
C VAL A 182 -15.99 -18.83 49.60
N ALA A 183 -14.92 -18.05 49.70
CA ALA A 183 -14.23 -17.78 50.95
C ALA A 183 -15.15 -17.10 51.99
N GLN A 184 -15.94 -16.11 51.56
CA GLN A 184 -16.92 -15.44 52.42
C GLN A 184 -18.01 -16.40 52.92
N LYS A 185 -18.54 -17.27 52.03
CA LYS A 185 -19.50 -18.30 52.43
C LYS A 185 -18.89 -19.29 53.44
N MET A 186 -17.62 -19.66 53.25
CA MET A 186 -16.91 -20.55 54.16
C MET A 186 -16.74 -19.91 55.55
N GLU A 187 -16.37 -18.63 55.63
CA GLU A 187 -16.28 -17.90 56.89
C GLU A 187 -17.64 -17.77 57.58
N ALA A 188 -18.71 -17.45 56.83
CA ALA A 188 -20.07 -17.36 57.36
C ALA A 188 -20.58 -18.71 57.91
N LEU A 189 -20.29 -19.81 57.21
CA LEU A 189 -20.59 -21.16 57.66
C LEU A 189 -19.81 -21.50 58.93
N SER A 190 -18.51 -21.21 58.96
CA SER A 190 -17.64 -21.41 60.14
C SER A 190 -18.14 -20.64 61.37
N ALA A 191 -18.54 -19.38 61.19
CA ALA A 191 -19.13 -18.57 62.26
C ALA A 191 -20.46 -19.16 62.76
N THR A 192 -21.29 -19.69 61.85
CA THR A 192 -22.57 -20.32 62.22
C THR A 192 -22.34 -21.61 63.01
N ILE A 193 -21.38 -22.45 62.60
CA ILE A 193 -21.00 -23.67 63.34
C ILE A 193 -20.56 -23.31 64.75
N LYS A 194 -19.63 -22.34 64.90
CA LYS A 194 -19.17 -21.89 66.21
C LYS A 194 -20.30 -21.36 67.11
N ALA A 195 -21.24 -20.61 66.54
CA ALA A 195 -22.38 -20.10 67.29
C ALA A 195 -23.30 -21.23 67.77
N ILE A 196 -23.52 -22.25 66.94
CA ILE A 196 -24.29 -23.44 67.31
C ILE A 196 -23.56 -24.23 68.41
N GLU A 197 -22.26 -24.46 68.28
CA GLU A 197 -21.43 -25.12 69.29
C GLU A 197 -21.48 -24.40 70.65
N GLN A 198 -21.42 -23.07 70.65
CA GLN A 198 -21.56 -22.27 71.87
C GLN A 198 -22.95 -22.37 72.50
N GLU A 199 -24.02 -22.39 71.69
CA GLU A 199 -25.40 -22.54 72.18
C GLU A 199 -25.61 -23.93 72.79
N MET A 200 -25.05 -24.98 72.16
CA MET A 200 -25.09 -26.36 72.66
C MET A 200 -24.34 -26.55 73.99
N GLY A 201 -23.39 -25.67 74.31
CA GLY A 201 -22.65 -25.69 75.58
C GLY A 201 -23.37 -25.03 76.77
N LYS A 202 -24.56 -24.45 76.59
CA LYS A 202 -25.34 -23.81 77.67
C LYS A 202 -26.09 -24.82 78.53
N HIS A 203 -26.49 -24.40 79.73
CA HIS A 203 -27.32 -25.21 80.64
C HIS A 203 -28.66 -25.62 80.00
N ASP A 204 -29.16 -26.81 80.34
CA ASP A 204 -30.29 -27.50 79.68
C ASP A 204 -31.54 -26.63 79.49
N VAL A 205 -31.96 -25.88 80.51
CA VAL A 205 -33.17 -25.03 80.44
C VAL A 205 -32.98 -23.85 79.48
N GLN A 206 -31.78 -23.26 79.43
CA GLN A 206 -31.46 -22.16 78.49
C GLN A 206 -31.34 -22.67 77.06
N PHE A 207 -30.71 -23.83 76.84
CA PHE A 207 -30.62 -24.44 75.51
C PHE A 207 -32.01 -24.78 74.94
N LEU A 208 -32.90 -25.36 75.75
CA LEU A 208 -34.26 -25.72 75.32
C LEU A 208 -35.11 -24.50 74.92
N GLN A 209 -34.90 -23.35 75.59
CA GLN A 209 -35.54 -22.08 75.19
C GLN A 209 -35.09 -21.60 73.81
N SER A 210 -33.83 -21.85 73.44
CA SER A 210 -33.22 -21.45 72.16
C SER A 210 -33.38 -22.49 71.04
N TYR A 211 -33.70 -23.75 71.36
CA TYR A 211 -33.55 -24.91 70.47
C TYR A 211 -34.10 -24.71 69.05
N ASN A 212 -35.35 -24.25 68.93
CA ASN A 212 -36.00 -24.05 67.63
C ASN A 212 -35.30 -22.99 66.76
N LYS A 213 -34.66 -21.99 67.39
CA LYS A 213 -33.89 -20.97 66.69
C LYS A 213 -32.58 -21.56 66.14
N THR A 214 -31.88 -22.34 66.96
CA THR A 214 -30.64 -23.04 66.59
C THR A 214 -30.86 -24.05 65.48
N MET A 215 -31.97 -24.80 65.55
CA MET A 215 -32.33 -25.81 64.54
C MET A 215 -32.63 -25.17 63.16
N LYS A 216 -33.30 -24.01 63.14
CA LYS A 216 -33.51 -23.23 61.91
C LYS A 216 -32.20 -22.66 61.34
N GLN A 217 -31.27 -22.24 62.21
CA GLN A 217 -29.96 -21.74 61.78
C GLN A 217 -29.06 -22.84 61.21
N ALA A 218 -29.21 -24.09 61.68
CA ALA A 218 -28.45 -25.24 61.20
C ALA A 218 -28.88 -25.73 59.80
N GLN A 219 -30.08 -25.37 59.33
CA GLN A 219 -30.57 -25.73 58.00
C GLN A 219 -29.90 -24.86 56.93
N CYS A 220 -28.73 -25.29 56.45
CA CYS A 220 -28.03 -24.63 55.34
C CYS A 220 -28.01 -25.51 54.08
N THR A 221 -28.17 -24.89 52.90
CA THR A 221 -28.04 -25.56 51.60
C THR A 221 -26.80 -25.01 50.89
N VAL A 222 -25.78 -25.84 50.72
CA VAL A 222 -24.55 -25.44 50.00
C VAL A 222 -24.75 -25.68 48.50
N GLN A 223 -24.71 -24.62 47.70
CA GLN A 223 -24.69 -24.73 46.24
C GLN A 223 -23.26 -24.94 45.75
N THR A 224 -23.09 -25.83 44.76
CA THR A 224 -21.81 -26.02 44.07
C THR A 224 -21.46 -24.77 43.25
N PRO A 225 -20.21 -24.29 43.27
CA PRO A 225 -19.81 -23.15 42.45
C PRO A 225 -19.92 -23.49 40.96
N ASP A 226 -20.64 -22.67 40.20
CA ASP A 226 -20.66 -22.77 38.75
C ASP A 226 -19.28 -22.37 38.19
N VAL A 227 -18.59 -23.34 37.58
CA VAL A 227 -17.30 -23.17 36.91
C VAL A 227 -17.43 -22.87 35.41
N SER A 228 -18.65 -22.65 34.92
CA SER A 228 -18.86 -22.24 33.54
C SER A 228 -18.15 -20.90 33.26
N GLY A 229 -17.49 -20.83 32.10
CA GLY A 229 -16.83 -19.61 31.63
C GLY A 229 -15.48 -19.28 32.29
N VAL A 230 -14.75 -20.26 32.84
CA VAL A 230 -13.36 -20.10 33.32
C VAL A 230 -12.36 -20.03 32.15
N LEU A 231 -12.59 -20.84 31.11
CA LEU A 231 -11.70 -20.91 29.96
C LEU A 231 -11.94 -19.78 28.96
N ILE A 232 -10.90 -19.50 28.17
CA ILE A 232 -10.96 -18.58 27.03
C ILE A 232 -11.71 -19.23 25.88
N ASP A 233 -12.51 -18.45 25.16
CA ASP A 233 -13.16 -18.88 23.92
C ASP A 233 -12.16 -18.88 22.74
N VAL A 234 -11.45 -19.99 22.56
CA VAL A 234 -10.46 -20.16 21.50
C VAL A 234 -11.10 -20.01 20.10
N ALA A 235 -12.32 -20.52 19.92
CA ALA A 235 -13.01 -20.50 18.63
C ALA A 235 -13.35 -19.07 18.20
N LYS A 236 -13.73 -18.19 19.13
CA LYS A 236 -13.93 -16.77 18.87
C LYS A 236 -12.68 -16.04 18.36
N HIS A 237 -11.48 -16.46 18.79
CA HIS A 237 -10.23 -15.82 18.39
C HIS A 237 -9.63 -16.43 17.12
N LEU A 238 -9.78 -17.74 16.90
CA LEU A 238 -9.11 -18.47 15.82
C LEU A 238 -10.04 -18.99 14.71
N GLY A 239 -11.33 -19.21 15.00
CA GLY A 239 -12.23 -20.03 14.17
C GLY A 239 -12.39 -19.57 12.72
N ASN A 240 -12.34 -18.26 12.46
CA ASN A 240 -12.41 -17.69 11.11
C ASN A 240 -11.37 -16.58 10.88
N LEU A 241 -10.27 -16.59 11.65
CA LEU A 241 -9.28 -15.52 11.66
C LEU A 241 -8.77 -15.18 10.26
N LYS A 242 -8.28 -16.18 9.53
CA LYS A 242 -7.71 -15.98 8.18
C LYS A 242 -8.75 -15.42 7.22
N PHE A 243 -9.98 -15.92 7.25
CA PHE A 243 -11.07 -15.45 6.39
C PHE A 243 -11.43 -13.98 6.68
N GLN A 244 -11.56 -13.60 7.96
CA GLN A 244 -11.87 -12.22 8.34
C GLN A 244 -10.78 -11.24 7.91
N VAL A 245 -9.50 -11.60 8.11
CA VAL A 245 -8.37 -10.78 7.68
C VAL A 245 -8.37 -10.62 6.16
N CYS A 246 -8.56 -11.71 5.41
CA CYS A 246 -8.66 -11.65 3.94
C CYS A 246 -9.85 -10.78 3.47
N GLN A 247 -11.02 -10.90 4.11
CA GLN A 247 -12.19 -10.10 3.76
C GLN A 247 -11.95 -8.61 3.98
N LYS A 248 -11.31 -8.23 5.08
CA LYS A 248 -10.90 -6.83 5.36
C LYS A 248 -9.86 -6.33 4.36
N MET A 249 -8.88 -7.17 4.01
CA MET A 249 -7.84 -6.86 3.02
C MET A 249 -8.43 -6.52 1.65
N VAL A 250 -9.49 -7.21 1.21
CA VAL A 250 -10.22 -6.88 -0.02
C VAL A 250 -10.85 -5.49 0.05
N GLY A 251 -11.34 -5.06 1.21
CA GLY A 251 -11.90 -3.71 1.41
C GLY A 251 -10.87 -2.58 1.33
N MET A 252 -9.59 -2.87 1.56
CA MET A 252 -8.49 -1.90 1.47
C MET A 252 -7.96 -1.71 0.05
N ALA A 253 -8.13 -2.70 -0.82
CA ALA A 253 -7.60 -2.68 -2.17
C ALA A 253 -8.24 -1.54 -2.99
N LYS A 254 -7.49 -0.45 -3.19
CA LYS A 254 -7.86 0.61 -4.13
C LYS A 254 -7.77 0.03 -5.54
N TYR A 255 -8.91 -0.30 -6.15
CA TYR A 255 -8.97 -0.66 -7.56
C TYR A 255 -8.50 0.53 -8.42
N ARG A 256 -7.21 0.53 -8.80
CA ARG A 256 -6.71 1.39 -9.87
C ARG A 256 -7.39 0.90 -11.15
N LYS A 257 -8.31 1.71 -11.68
CA LYS A 257 -9.07 1.46 -12.92
C LYS A 257 -8.13 1.35 -14.13
N LEU A 258 -7.42 0.23 -14.29
CA LEU A 258 -6.68 -0.10 -15.51
C LEU A 258 -6.80 -1.57 -15.95
N PHE A 259 -7.67 -2.37 -15.33
CA PHE A 259 -8.05 -3.68 -15.86
C PHE A 259 -9.53 -3.97 -15.56
N PRO A 260 -10.44 -3.93 -16.54
CA PRO A 260 -11.81 -4.35 -16.37
C PRO A 260 -11.93 -5.87 -16.55
N LEU A 261 -11.13 -6.69 -15.85
CA LEU A 261 -11.21 -8.15 -16.03
C LEU A 261 -10.69 -8.97 -14.84
N PHE A 262 -10.96 -8.56 -13.60
CA PHE A 262 -10.82 -9.48 -12.46
C PHE A 262 -12.00 -9.35 -11.50
N ARG A 263 -13.15 -9.83 -11.96
CA ARG A 263 -14.22 -10.30 -11.07
C ARG A 263 -14.05 -11.81 -10.88
N PHE A 264 -12.90 -12.23 -10.35
CA PHE A 264 -12.78 -13.59 -9.84
C PHE A 264 -13.33 -13.61 -8.41
N MET A 265 -14.54 -14.12 -8.32
CA MET A 265 -15.24 -14.50 -7.12
C MET A 265 -14.42 -15.58 -6.41
N TYR A 266 -13.55 -15.19 -5.48
CA TYR A 266 -12.82 -16.14 -4.65
C TYR A 266 -13.75 -16.66 -3.54
N CYS A 267 -14.47 -17.74 -3.85
CA CYS A 267 -14.98 -18.67 -2.84
C CYS A 267 -13.81 -19.49 -2.31
N PHE A 268 -13.35 -19.18 -1.10
CA PHE A 268 -12.53 -20.10 -0.30
C PHE A 268 -13.49 -21.06 0.42
N GLU A 269 -13.91 -22.12 -0.27
CA GLU A 269 -14.42 -23.32 0.39
C GLU A 269 -13.36 -24.43 0.31
N GLY A 270 -13.25 -25.19 1.39
CA GLY A 270 -12.10 -26.03 1.72
C GLY A 270 -11.86 -27.20 0.76
N ALA A 271 -10.59 -27.60 0.76
CA ALA A 271 -10.04 -28.84 0.21
C ALA A 271 -10.14 -29.02 -1.33
N TYR A 272 -8.99 -29.39 -1.92
CA TYR A 272 -8.76 -29.69 -3.34
C TYR A 272 -8.54 -28.49 -4.28
N LEU A 273 -7.37 -27.86 -4.16
CA LEU A 273 -6.74 -27.21 -5.32
C LEU A 273 -6.37 -28.28 -6.36
N LYS A 274 -7.25 -28.53 -7.33
CA LYS A 274 -6.82 -28.99 -8.65
C LYS A 274 -6.33 -27.77 -9.42
N ILE A 275 -5.02 -27.64 -9.53
CA ILE A 275 -4.37 -26.75 -10.50
C ILE A 275 -4.82 -27.21 -11.88
N LEU A 276 -5.75 -26.48 -12.52
CA LEU A 276 -6.00 -26.65 -13.95
C LEU A 276 -4.88 -25.91 -14.69
N PRO A 277 -4.05 -26.60 -15.51
CA PRO A 277 -3.12 -25.90 -16.36
C PRO A 277 -3.92 -25.15 -17.43
N ALA A 278 -3.81 -23.82 -17.44
CA ALA A 278 -4.31 -22.99 -18.52
C ALA A 278 -3.56 -23.35 -19.80
N LYS A 279 -4.14 -24.24 -20.62
CA LYS A 279 -3.75 -24.39 -22.02
C LYS A 279 -4.19 -23.14 -22.77
N PHE A 280 -3.31 -22.16 -22.90
CA PHE A 280 -3.45 -21.13 -23.93
C PHE A 280 -3.19 -21.78 -25.28
N LYS A 281 -4.25 -22.02 -26.06
CA LYS A 281 -4.14 -22.17 -27.51
C LYS A 281 -4.05 -20.76 -28.09
N VAL A 282 -2.85 -20.38 -28.52
CA VAL A 282 -2.67 -19.28 -29.47
C VAL A 282 -3.25 -19.78 -30.79
N ILE A 283 -4.32 -19.14 -31.26
CA ILE A 283 -4.75 -19.27 -32.66
C ILE A 283 -3.95 -18.22 -33.42
N VAL A 284 -3.14 -18.71 -34.36
CA VAL A 284 -2.37 -17.94 -35.35
C VAL A 284 -3.33 -17.27 -36.32
#